data_AF-A0A8X6SVV5-F1
#
_entry.id   AF-A0A8X6SVV5-F1
#
_cell.length_a   1.000
_cell.length_b   1.000
_cell.length_c   1.000
_cell.angle_alpha   90.00
_cell.angle_beta   90.00
_cell.angle_gamma   90.00
#
_symmetry.space_group_name_H-M   'P 1'
#
loop_
_entity.id
_entity.type
_entity.pdbx_description
1 polymer ?
#
loop_
_entity_poly.entity_id
_entity_poly.type
_entity_poly.pdbx_seq_one_letter_code
_entity_poly.pdbx_strand_id
1 'polypeptide(L)'
;MKIVVEEKLISYDLTKFWELENLGIEANATENISDDVTLKEFESGISFSDNRYSVRLPWKPGMKEQLQDNRTRKPRVAFTADIKQAFLQIQLDEEDRDVTRFLWNENPDGPEELIQSYRMTRVLFGVSSSPFLLAATIKHHLKRYVEKFPETCEMLNNSLYVDDLVSGRENVEQV
;
A
#
# COMPACT_ATOMS: atom_id res chain seq x y z
N MET A 1 9.99 26.63 -32.66
CA MET A 1 10.26 27.18 -31.32
C MET A 1 11.22 26.21 -30.64
N LYS A 2 12.48 26.60 -30.40
CA LYS A 2 13.47 25.76 -29.70
C LYS A 2 13.11 25.82 -28.21
N ILE A 3 12.52 24.76 -27.68
CA ILE A 3 12.37 24.62 -26.23
C ILE A 3 13.76 24.30 -25.71
N VAL A 4 14.45 25.32 -25.18
CA VAL A 4 15.63 25.11 -24.36
C VAL A 4 15.09 24.69 -23.01
N VAL A 5 15.12 23.38 -22.77
CA VAL A 5 14.78 22.83 -21.47
C VAL A 5 15.97 23.08 -20.55
N GLU A 6 15.84 24.03 -19.62
CA GLU A 6 16.83 24.19 -18.54
C GLU A 6 16.69 23.00 -17.59
N GLU A 7 17.48 21.94 -17.82
CA GLU A 7 17.51 20.72 -16.99
C GLU A 7 17.62 21.01 -15.49
N LYS A 8 18.27 22.12 -15.11
CA LYS A 8 18.37 22.56 -13.71
C LYS A 8 17.05 23.01 -13.09
N LEU A 9 16.18 23.66 -13.85
CA LEU A 9 14.87 24.10 -13.38
C LEU A 9 13.91 22.91 -13.23
N ILE A 10 13.91 22.00 -14.22
CA ILE A 10 13.12 20.76 -14.13
C ILE A 10 13.63 19.87 -12.99
N SER A 11 14.94 19.74 -12.82
CA SER A 11 15.50 18.99 -11.68
C SER A 11 15.10 19.62 -10.34
N TYR A 12 15.13 20.95 -10.22
CA TYR A 12 14.72 21.64 -9.00
C TYR A 12 13.22 21.48 -8.72
N ASP A 13 12.36 21.69 -9.73
CA ASP A 13 10.91 21.55 -9.57
C ASP A 13 10.50 20.09 -9.34
N LEU A 14 11.15 19.11 -9.98
CA LEU A 14 10.92 17.70 -9.69
C LEU A 14 11.38 17.34 -8.28
N THR A 15 12.54 17.84 -7.83
CA THR A 15 13.02 17.60 -6.46
C THR A 15 12.03 18.18 -5.46
N LYS A 16 11.55 19.41 -5.69
CA LYS A 16 10.54 20.06 -4.87
C LYS A 16 9.16 19.39 -4.94
N PHE A 17 8.81 18.77 -6.08
CA PHE A 17 7.58 18.00 -6.27
C PHE A 17 7.62 16.63 -5.55
N TRP A 18 8.80 16.00 -5.47
CA TRP A 18 9.04 14.77 -4.71
C TRP A 18 9.33 15.01 -3.21
N GLU A 19 9.75 16.23 -2.84
CA GLU A 19 9.73 16.75 -1.48
C GLU A 19 8.27 17.05 -1.08
N LEU A 20 7.52 15.97 -0.86
CA LEU A 20 6.14 15.91 -0.34
C LEU A 20 5.70 17.21 0.36
N GLU A 21 4.74 17.91 -0.26
CA GLU A 21 3.81 18.76 0.47
C GLU A 21 3.08 17.88 1.49
N ASN A 22 3.64 17.81 2.70
CA ASN A 22 3.02 17.20 3.86
C ASN A 22 1.74 17.97 4.18
N LEU A 23 0.63 17.57 3.59
CA LEU A 23 -0.72 17.92 4.02
C LEU A 23 -0.95 17.31 5.42
N GLY A 24 -0.41 17.96 6.45
CA GLY A 24 -0.76 17.73 7.85
C GLY A 24 0.02 16.63 8.59
N ILE A 25 1.05 16.01 8.00
CA ILE A 25 2.02 15.22 8.75
C ILE A 25 3.22 16.12 9.03
N GLU A 26 3.19 16.85 10.14
CA GLU A 26 4.42 17.45 10.65
C GLU A 26 5.37 16.30 10.97
N ALA A 27 6.39 16.13 10.12
CA ALA A 27 7.58 15.39 10.50
C ALA A 27 8.20 16.16 11.67
N ASN A 28 7.74 15.84 12.88
CA ASN A 28 8.45 16.21 14.10
C ASN A 28 9.91 15.84 13.86
N ALA A 29 10.78 16.84 13.90
CA ALA A 29 12.21 16.80 13.58
C ALA A 29 12.99 15.85 14.50
N THR A 30 12.67 14.56 14.40
CA THR A 30 13.20 13.45 15.21
C THR A 30 13.67 12.29 14.33
N GLU A 31 13.39 12.27 13.03
CA GLU A 31 13.83 11.20 12.14
C GLU A 31 14.52 11.76 10.88
N ASN A 32 15.82 12.06 10.98
CA ASN A 32 16.69 12.26 9.82
C ASN A 32 17.96 11.39 9.88
N ILE A 33 18.22 10.70 11.00
CA ILE A 33 19.39 9.83 11.17
C ILE A 33 19.05 8.37 10.78
N SER A 34 17.85 7.90 11.09
CA SER A 34 17.41 6.52 10.81
C SER A 34 17.31 6.23 9.31
N ASP A 35 16.79 7.19 8.53
CA ASP A 35 16.53 7.00 7.11
C ASP A 35 17.82 7.02 6.28
N ASP A 36 18.76 7.91 6.62
CA ASP A 36 20.09 7.97 5.98
C ASP A 36 20.91 6.70 6.27
N VAL A 37 20.84 6.16 7.49
CA VAL A 37 21.47 4.87 7.83
C VAL A 37 20.82 3.73 7.05
N THR A 38 19.49 3.68 7.00
CA THR A 38 18.74 2.64 6.28
C THR A 38 19.03 2.66 4.79
N LEU A 39 19.09 3.85 4.19
CA LEU A 39 19.41 4.01 2.77
C LEU A 39 20.84 3.56 2.46
N LYS A 40 21.82 3.91 3.31
CA LYS A 40 23.21 3.43 3.18
C LYS A 40 23.32 1.90 3.30
N GLU A 41 22.56 1.30 4.22
CA GLU A 41 22.49 -0.16 4.34
C GLU A 41 21.89 -0.81 3.09
N PHE A 42 20.86 -0.20 2.48
CA PHE A 42 20.28 -0.65 1.22
C PHE A 42 21.29 -0.55 0.06
N GLU A 43 21.90 0.60 -0.14
CA GLU A 43 22.86 0.86 -1.22
C GLU A 43 24.08 -0.06 -1.16
N SER A 44 24.56 -0.35 0.05
CA SER A 44 25.67 -1.30 0.25
C SER A 44 25.22 -2.77 0.13
N GLY A 45 23.94 -3.05 0.28
CA GLY A 45 23.35 -4.39 0.30
C GLY A 45 22.72 -4.84 -1.02
N ILE A 46 22.48 -3.93 -1.96
CA ILE A 46 21.88 -4.23 -3.27
C ILE A 46 22.93 -4.76 -4.25
N SER A 47 22.59 -5.80 -4.99
CA SER A 47 23.40 -6.34 -6.08
C SER A 47 22.54 -6.72 -7.28
N PHE A 48 23.13 -6.74 -8.47
CA PHE A 48 22.48 -7.17 -9.70
C PHE A 48 23.24 -8.35 -10.31
N SER A 49 22.60 -9.51 -10.35
CA SER A 49 23.14 -10.76 -10.92
C SER A 49 22.01 -11.59 -11.51
N ASP A 50 22.28 -12.40 -12.53
CA ASP A 50 21.29 -13.26 -13.19
C ASP A 50 20.00 -12.53 -13.61
N ASN A 51 20.17 -11.30 -14.14
CA ASN A 51 19.09 -10.41 -14.57
C ASN A 51 18.08 -10.07 -13.46
N ARG A 52 18.51 -10.05 -12.20
CA ARG A 52 17.69 -9.71 -11.03
C ARG A 52 18.45 -8.89 -10.01
N TYR A 53 17.74 -8.00 -9.33
CA TYR A 53 18.24 -7.36 -8.12
C TYR A 53 18.09 -8.29 -6.92
N SER A 54 19.09 -8.31 -6.06
CA SER A 54 19.05 -8.91 -4.73
C SER A 54 19.26 -7.81 -3.70
N VAL A 55 18.40 -7.76 -2.67
CA VAL A 55 18.43 -6.74 -1.63
C VAL A 55 18.33 -7.39 -0.25
N ARG A 56 18.80 -6.68 0.78
CA ARG A 56 18.62 -7.06 2.18
C ARG A 56 17.41 -6.33 2.75
N LEU A 57 16.66 -6.97 3.64
CA LEU A 57 15.60 -6.30 4.39
C LEU A 57 16.23 -5.37 5.44
N PRO A 58 15.72 -4.13 5.59
CA PRO A 58 16.15 -3.22 6.64
C PRO A 58 15.53 -3.64 7.97
N TRP A 59 16.30 -4.33 8.81
CA TRP A 59 15.82 -4.85 10.08
C TRP A 59 15.97 -3.81 11.18
N LYS A 60 14.92 -3.60 11.98
CA LYS A 60 15.07 -2.92 13.27
C LYS A 60 15.99 -3.77 14.18
N PRO A 61 16.90 -3.15 14.97
CA PRO A 61 17.82 -3.88 15.84
C PRO A 61 17.12 -4.91 16.72
N GLY A 62 17.60 -6.16 16.69
CA GLY A 62 17.07 -7.27 17.49
C GLY A 62 15.73 -7.85 17.03
N MET A 63 15.15 -7.40 15.90
CA MET A 63 13.89 -7.94 15.39
C MET A 63 14.06 -9.15 14.48
N LYS A 64 15.23 -9.28 13.83
CA LYS A 64 15.49 -10.39 12.90
C LYS A 64 15.40 -11.75 13.60
N GLU A 65 15.90 -11.84 14.82
CA GLU A 65 15.93 -13.05 15.64
C GLU A 65 14.55 -13.39 16.26
N GLN A 66 13.62 -12.43 16.27
CA GLN A 66 12.27 -12.61 16.82
C GLN A 66 11.29 -13.23 15.81
N LEU A 67 11.58 -13.11 14.52
CA LEU A 67 10.71 -13.62 13.48
C LEU A 67 11.00 -15.09 13.21
N GLN A 68 10.04 -15.93 13.59
CA GLN A 68 10.05 -17.34 13.22
C GLN A 68 9.65 -17.48 11.75
N ASP A 69 10.27 -18.42 11.05
CA ASP A 69 9.82 -18.79 9.71
C ASP A 69 8.55 -19.65 9.78
N ASN A 70 7.82 -19.68 8.66
CA ASN A 70 6.55 -20.42 8.57
C ASN A 70 6.80 -21.88 8.17
N ARG A 71 8.03 -22.38 8.19
CA ARG A 71 8.42 -23.65 7.56
C ARG A 71 7.84 -24.87 8.28
N THR A 72 7.60 -24.76 9.59
CA THR A 72 7.10 -25.85 10.44
C THR A 72 5.61 -25.82 10.70
N ARG A 73 4.88 -24.79 10.20
CA ARG A 73 3.46 -24.55 10.52
C ARG A 73 2.51 -24.69 9.32
N LYS A 74 2.89 -25.42 8.28
CA LYS A 74 2.08 -25.47 7.04
C LYS A 74 1.05 -26.60 7.06
N PRO A 75 -0.24 -26.30 6.84
CA PRO A 75 -1.21 -27.31 6.43
C PRO A 75 -0.81 -27.91 5.07
N ARG A 76 -1.17 -29.18 4.82
CA ARG A 76 -0.79 -29.92 3.59
C ARG A 76 -1.31 -29.27 2.31
N VAL A 77 -2.45 -28.61 2.38
CA VAL A 77 -3.08 -27.88 1.27
C VAL A 77 -3.28 -26.43 1.70
N ALA A 78 -2.70 -25.50 0.95
CA ALA A 78 -2.93 -24.06 1.14
C ALA A 78 -3.82 -23.55 0.03
N PHE A 79 -4.70 -22.61 0.35
CA PHE A 79 -5.50 -21.89 -0.62
C PHE A 79 -5.45 -20.39 -0.33
N THR A 80 -5.49 -19.62 -1.41
CA THR A 80 -5.46 -18.16 -1.37
C THR A 80 -6.59 -17.59 -2.21
N ALA A 81 -7.14 -16.47 -1.78
CA ALA A 81 -8.09 -15.71 -2.57
C ALA A 81 -7.81 -14.22 -2.42
N ASP A 82 -8.17 -13.45 -3.44
CA ASP A 82 -8.04 -11.99 -3.45
C ASP A 82 -9.45 -11.37 -3.55
N ILE A 83 -9.70 -10.34 -2.75
CA ILE A 83 -10.93 -9.55 -2.87
C ILE A 83 -10.73 -8.55 -4.00
N LYS A 84 -11.23 -8.92 -5.18
CA LYS A 84 -11.16 -8.06 -6.37
C LYS A 84 -11.64 -6.64 -6.07
N GLN A 85 -10.77 -5.66 -6.31
CA GLN A 85 -11.08 -4.23 -6.16
C GLN A 85 -11.60 -3.87 -4.76
N ALA A 86 -11.02 -4.46 -3.71
CA ALA A 86 -11.50 -4.36 -2.33
C ALA A 86 -11.74 -2.92 -1.85
N PHE A 87 -10.75 -2.03 -2.03
CA PHE A 87 -10.86 -0.62 -1.62
C PHE A 87 -12.00 0.11 -2.35
N LEU A 88 -12.24 -0.22 -3.63
CA LEU A 88 -13.30 0.41 -4.43
C LEU A 88 -14.72 0.02 -3.97
N GLN A 89 -14.86 -1.01 -3.14
CA GLN A 89 -16.14 -1.38 -2.54
C GLN A 89 -16.58 -0.41 -1.44
N ILE A 90 -15.67 0.44 -0.94
CA ILE A 90 -15.92 1.35 0.19
C ILE A 90 -16.04 2.78 -0.33
N GLN A 91 -17.15 3.44 -0.01
CA GLN A 91 -17.33 4.86 -0.33
C GLN A 91 -16.58 5.74 0.66
N LEU A 92 -16.00 6.83 0.15
CA LEU A 92 -15.61 7.95 1.00
C LEU A 92 -16.85 8.78 1.34
N ASP A 93 -16.90 9.24 2.58
CA ASP A 93 -17.85 10.27 3.00
C ASP A 93 -17.65 11.53 2.13
N GLU A 94 -18.73 12.26 1.86
CA GLU A 94 -18.68 13.41 0.97
C GLU A 94 -17.77 14.51 1.49
N GLU A 95 -17.66 14.65 2.82
CA GLU A 95 -16.82 15.62 3.50
C GLU A 95 -15.32 15.38 3.24
N ASP A 96 -14.91 14.12 3.07
CA ASP A 96 -13.51 13.73 2.85
C ASP A 96 -13.11 13.65 1.37
N ARG A 97 -14.05 13.78 0.42
CA ARG A 97 -13.73 13.58 -1.00
C ARG A 97 -12.83 14.67 -1.57
N ASP A 98 -12.94 15.89 -1.07
CA ASP A 98 -12.21 17.03 -1.66
C ASP A 98 -10.70 16.98 -1.40
N VAL A 99 -10.24 16.30 -0.34
CA VAL A 99 -8.81 16.04 -0.11
C VAL A 99 -8.23 14.94 -1.02
N THR A 100 -9.06 14.29 -1.83
CA THR A 100 -8.65 13.23 -2.77
C THR A 100 -8.65 13.68 -4.23
N ARG A 101 -8.57 15.00 -4.46
CA ARG A 101 -8.56 15.58 -5.80
C ARG A 101 -7.24 15.30 -6.52
N PHE A 102 -7.35 15.09 -7.82
CA PHE A 102 -6.20 15.01 -8.70
C PHE A 102 -6.51 15.70 -10.03
N LEU A 103 -5.45 16.16 -10.69
CA LEU A 103 -5.53 16.75 -12.01
C LEU A 103 -5.32 15.68 -13.08
N TRP A 104 -6.03 15.80 -14.18
CA TRP A 104 -5.91 14.93 -15.33
C TRP A 104 -5.78 15.76 -16.60
N ASN A 105 -4.72 15.50 -17.35
CA ASN A 105 -4.49 16.13 -18.64
C ASN A 105 -4.50 15.05 -19.74
N GLU A 106 -5.58 15.01 -20.51
CA GLU A 106 -5.72 14.05 -21.63
C GLU A 106 -4.86 14.44 -22.84
N ASN A 107 -4.52 15.73 -22.98
CA ASN A 107 -3.67 16.24 -24.05
C ASN A 107 -2.55 17.13 -23.49
N PRO A 108 -1.38 16.55 -23.16
CA PRO A 108 -0.25 17.28 -22.60
C PRO A 108 0.26 18.44 -23.45
N ASP A 109 0.09 18.38 -24.77
CA ASP A 109 0.48 19.43 -25.71
C ASP A 109 -0.64 20.47 -25.93
N GLY A 110 -1.81 20.27 -25.33
CA GLY A 110 -2.95 21.16 -25.39
C GLY A 110 -2.87 22.33 -24.39
N PRO A 111 -3.78 23.32 -24.50
CA PRO A 111 -3.84 24.42 -23.55
C PRO A 111 -4.19 23.94 -22.13
N GLU A 112 -3.60 24.59 -21.12
CA GLU A 112 -3.79 24.28 -19.69
C GLU A 112 -5.26 24.33 -19.24
N GLU A 113 -6.08 25.12 -19.93
CA GLU A 113 -7.53 25.25 -19.73
C GLU A 113 -8.29 23.92 -19.88
N LEU A 114 -7.68 22.92 -20.53
CA LEU A 114 -8.24 21.58 -20.72
C LEU A 114 -7.88 20.61 -19.59
N ILE A 115 -7.07 21.01 -18.62
CA ILE A 115 -6.75 20.20 -17.44
C ILE A 115 -8.02 20.03 -16.60
N GLN A 116 -8.42 18.78 -16.38
CA GLN A 116 -9.60 18.42 -15.61
C GLN A 116 -9.23 18.13 -14.16
N SER A 117 -10.11 18.51 -13.22
CA SER A 117 -10.01 18.11 -11.81
C SER A 117 -11.02 17.00 -11.52
N TYR A 118 -10.52 15.86 -11.07
CA TYR A 118 -11.33 14.75 -10.55
C TYR A 118 -11.12 14.61 -9.05
N ARG A 119 -12.03 13.87 -8.39
CA ARG A 119 -11.90 13.47 -6.99
C ARG A 119 -12.30 12.02 -6.83
N MET A 120 -11.65 11.30 -5.94
CA MET A 120 -12.04 9.94 -5.63
C MET A 120 -13.36 9.94 -4.86
N THR A 121 -14.19 8.94 -5.12
CA THR A 121 -15.46 8.72 -4.39
C THR A 121 -15.41 7.45 -3.54
N ARG A 122 -14.31 6.70 -3.67
CA ARG A 122 -14.04 5.42 -3.01
C ARG A 122 -12.69 5.51 -2.30
N VAL A 123 -12.49 4.64 -1.32
CA VAL A 123 -11.18 4.49 -0.67
C VAL A 123 -10.16 4.16 -1.76
N LEU A 124 -9.10 4.97 -1.84
CA LEU A 124 -8.06 4.85 -2.87
C LEU A 124 -6.86 4.06 -2.37
N PHE A 125 -6.09 3.51 -3.30
CA PHE A 125 -4.79 2.93 -2.99
C PHE A 125 -3.77 4.03 -2.68
N GLY A 126 -2.81 3.75 -1.81
CA GLY A 126 -1.70 4.67 -1.52
C GLY A 126 -1.93 5.66 -0.37
N VAL A 127 -3.13 5.71 0.22
CA VAL A 127 -3.36 6.44 1.48
C VAL A 127 -3.06 5.51 2.66
N SER A 128 -2.33 6.02 3.65
CA SER A 128 -1.88 5.26 4.83
C SER A 128 -3.02 4.61 5.62
N SER A 129 -4.21 5.23 5.63
CA SER A 129 -5.40 4.72 6.32
C SER A 129 -6.18 3.67 5.53
N SER A 130 -5.97 3.52 4.22
CA SER A 130 -6.77 2.64 3.37
C SER A 130 -6.75 1.17 3.81
N PRO A 131 -5.59 0.56 4.16
CA PRO A 131 -5.57 -0.82 4.65
C PRO A 131 -6.40 -1.01 5.93
N PHE A 132 -6.35 -0.03 6.84
CA PHE A 132 -7.16 -0.04 8.06
C PHE A 132 -8.65 0.07 7.74
N LEU A 133 -9.05 1.03 6.90
CA LEU A 133 -10.45 1.24 6.53
C LEU A 133 -11.04 -0.02 5.90
N LEU A 134 -10.28 -0.70 5.03
CA LEU A 134 -10.70 -1.97 4.44
C LEU A 134 -10.85 -3.07 5.48
N ALA A 135 -9.82 -3.33 6.29
CA ALA A 135 -9.84 -4.38 7.29
C ALA A 135 -10.95 -4.16 8.34
N ALA A 136 -11.14 -2.92 8.81
CA ALA A 136 -12.19 -2.56 9.75
C ALA A 136 -13.59 -2.73 9.14
N THR A 137 -13.76 -2.35 7.87
CA THR A 137 -15.04 -2.51 7.15
C THR A 137 -15.39 -3.98 6.96
N ILE A 138 -14.44 -4.83 6.55
CA ILE A 138 -14.65 -6.28 6.43
C ILE A 138 -15.04 -6.87 7.78
N LYS A 139 -14.28 -6.59 8.85
CA LYS A 139 -14.58 -7.05 10.21
C LYS A 139 -15.97 -6.61 10.66
N HIS A 140 -16.34 -5.37 10.40
CA HIS A 140 -17.68 -4.86 10.71
C HIS A 140 -18.76 -5.58 9.89
N HIS A 141 -18.52 -5.84 8.60
CA HIS A 141 -19.45 -6.55 7.73
C HIS A 141 -19.70 -7.98 8.21
N LEU A 142 -18.65 -8.72 8.59
CA LEU A 142 -18.76 -10.10 9.07
C LEU A 142 -19.63 -10.24 10.32
N LYS A 143 -19.71 -9.23 11.20
CA LYS A 143 -20.59 -9.25 12.38
C LYS A 143 -22.05 -9.53 12.05
N ARG A 144 -22.52 -9.15 10.85
CA ARG A 144 -23.89 -9.41 10.39
C ARG A 144 -24.20 -10.89 10.15
N TYR A 145 -23.15 -11.71 9.99
CA TYR A 145 -23.27 -13.11 9.59
C TYR A 145 -22.81 -14.10 10.66
N VAL A 146 -22.31 -13.61 11.81
CA VAL A 146 -21.77 -14.48 12.87
C VAL A 146 -22.79 -15.51 13.36
N GLU A 147 -24.06 -15.13 13.51
CA GLU A 147 -25.10 -16.08 13.95
C GLU A 147 -25.40 -17.16 12.90
N LYS A 148 -25.25 -16.83 11.61
CA LYS A 148 -25.58 -17.73 10.50
C LYS A 148 -24.40 -18.60 10.07
N PHE A 149 -23.18 -18.04 10.13
CA PHE A 149 -21.94 -18.65 9.63
C PHE A 149 -20.77 -18.37 10.60
N PRO A 150 -20.84 -18.86 11.85
CA PRO A 150 -19.84 -18.54 12.87
C PRO A 150 -18.42 -18.99 12.48
N GLU A 151 -18.27 -20.23 12.01
CA GLU A 151 -16.98 -20.80 11.61
C GLU A 151 -16.36 -20.07 10.41
N THR A 152 -17.17 -19.70 9.41
CA THR A 152 -16.70 -18.93 8.25
C THR A 152 -16.25 -17.54 8.67
N CYS A 153 -17.00 -16.86 9.55
CA CYS A 153 -16.63 -15.54 10.04
C CYS A 153 -15.33 -15.59 10.87
N GLU A 154 -15.17 -16.62 11.71
CA GLU A 154 -13.93 -16.85 12.46
C GLU A 154 -12.75 -17.10 11.52
N MET A 155 -12.91 -18.00 10.54
CA MET A 155 -11.88 -18.29 9.56
C MET A 155 -11.45 -17.03 8.80
N LEU A 156 -12.40 -16.26 8.26
CA LEU A 156 -12.08 -15.03 7.54
C LEU A 156 -11.38 -14.00 8.43
N ASN A 157 -11.81 -13.85 9.68
CA ASN A 157 -11.16 -12.93 10.63
C ASN A 157 -9.70 -13.30 10.95
N ASN A 158 -9.38 -14.61 10.90
CA ASN A 158 -8.05 -15.12 11.24
C ASN A 158 -7.14 -15.33 10.01
N SER A 159 -7.71 -15.33 8.80
CA SER A 159 -6.99 -15.67 7.56
C SER A 159 -6.89 -14.51 6.56
N LEU A 160 -7.56 -13.38 6.78
CA LEU A 160 -7.44 -12.20 5.92
C LEU A 160 -6.32 -11.26 6.38
N TYR A 161 -5.44 -10.90 5.44
CA TYR A 161 -4.54 -9.77 5.54
C TYR A 161 -4.92 -8.73 4.50
N VAL A 162 -5.56 -7.64 4.94
CA VAL A 162 -6.11 -6.60 4.05
C VAL A 162 -7.13 -7.23 3.08
N ASP A 163 -6.80 -7.38 1.80
CA ASP A 163 -7.59 -8.00 0.74
C ASP A 163 -7.21 -9.45 0.43
N ASP A 164 -6.04 -9.91 0.92
CA ASP A 164 -5.53 -11.26 0.70
C ASP A 164 -6.07 -12.24 1.75
N LEU A 165 -6.76 -13.30 1.30
CA LEU A 165 -7.09 -14.47 2.10
C LEU A 165 -5.97 -15.50 1.97
N VAL A 166 -5.44 -15.95 3.10
CA VAL A 166 -4.49 -17.06 3.16
C VAL A 166 -4.93 -18.05 4.23
N SER A 167 -5.28 -19.27 3.84
CA SER A 167 -5.67 -20.33 4.77
C SER A 167 -5.20 -21.69 4.26
N GLY A 168 -5.46 -22.75 5.04
CA GLY A 168 -5.15 -24.10 4.60
C GLY A 168 -5.78 -25.20 5.43
N ARG A 169 -5.66 -26.43 4.93
CA ARG A 169 -6.29 -27.66 5.42
C ARG A 169 -5.38 -28.87 5.21
N GLU A 170 -5.74 -30.00 5.81
CA GLU A 170 -4.95 -31.24 5.71
C GLU A 170 -5.18 -31.98 4.39
N ASN A 171 -6.30 -31.73 3.71
CA ASN A 171 -6.65 -32.34 2.43
C ASN A 171 -7.53 -31.41 1.57
N VAL A 172 -7.75 -31.80 0.31
CA VAL A 172 -8.43 -30.97 -0.70
C VAL A 172 -9.94 -30.92 -0.46
N GLU A 173 -10.52 -31.97 0.13
CA GLU A 173 -11.95 -32.07 0.44
C GLU A 173 -12.40 -31.08 1.52
N GLN A 174 -11.47 -30.53 2.29
CA GLN A 174 -11.70 -29.55 3.35
C GLN A 174 -11.55 -28.09 2.89
N VAL A 175 -11.08 -27.86 1.66
CA VAL A 175 -10.90 -26.52 1.06
C VAL A 175 -12.23 -25.95 0.58
#